data_AF-A0A6B3FBZ7-F1
#
_entry.id   AF-A0A6B3FBZ7-F1
#
_cell.length_a   1.000
_cell.length_b   1.000
_cell.length_c   1.000
_cell.angle_alpha   90.00
_cell.angle_beta   90.00
_cell.angle_gamma   90.00
#
_symmetry.space_group_name_H-M   'P 1'
#
loop_
_entity.id
_entity.type
_entity.pdbx_description
1 polymer ?
#
loop_
_entity_poly.entity_id
_entity_poly.type
_entity_poly.pdbx_seq_one_letter_code
_entity_poly.pdbx_strand_id
1 'polypeptide(L)' 'MQDVYADLAVEGAEIGDLVSELSPEEWATETPAASWTVRHQVAHLAYVSRMVRLAVSDADAFEAEIAPVREDFQSG' A
#
# COMPACT_ATOMS: atom_id res chain seq x y z
N MET A 1 2.02 -26.69 6.17
CA MET A 1 1.32 -25.64 5.41
C MET A 1 1.83 -24.36 6.00
N GLN A 2 2.54 -23.56 5.19
CA GLN A 2 3.10 -22.29 5.68
C GLN A 2 1.93 -21.40 6.14
N ASP A 3 2.13 -20.73 7.27
CA ASP A 3 1.14 -19.80 7.80
C ASP A 3 1.24 -18.49 7.01
N VAL A 4 0.34 -18.32 6.05
CA VAL A 4 0.29 -17.15 5.16
C VAL A 4 0.20 -15.82 5.91
N TYR A 5 -0.32 -15.81 7.14
CA TYR A 5 -0.37 -14.59 7.95
C TYR A 5 0.99 -14.26 8.56
N ALA A 6 1.72 -15.28 8.99
CA ALA A 6 3.08 -15.12 9.49
C ALA A 6 4.03 -14.68 8.37
N ASP A 7 3.92 -15.30 7.19
CA ASP A 7 4.73 -14.92 6.02
C ASP A 7 4.46 -13.45 5.62
N LEU A 8 3.20 -13.02 5.54
CA LEU A 8 2.86 -11.63 5.22
C LEU A 8 3.39 -10.63 6.26
N ALA A 9 3.40 -11.00 7.54
CA ALA A 9 3.93 -10.14 8.60
C ALA A 9 5.46 -10.01 8.50
N VAL A 10 6.16 -11.09 8.16
CA VAL A 10 7.62 -11.07 7.93
C VAL A 10 7.96 -10.23 6.70
N GLU A 11 7.29 -10.45 5.57
CA GLU A 11 7.49 -9.68 4.34
C GLU A 11 7.27 -8.17 4.59
N GLY A 12 6.25 -7.81 5.37
CA GLY A 12 5.99 -6.42 5.74
C GLY A 12 7.12 -5.80 6.58
N ALA A 13 7.71 -6.57 7.51
CA ALA A 13 8.85 -6.13 8.30
C ALA A 13 10.10 -5.96 7.44
N GLU A 14 10.39 -6.91 6.55
CA GLU A 14 11.53 -6.85 5.62
C GLU A 14 11.45 -5.62 4.69
N ILE A 15 10.26 -5.31 4.18
CA ILE A 15 10.03 -4.07 3.40
C ILE A 15 10.28 -2.85 4.28
N GLY A 16 9.77 -2.86 5.52
CA GLY A 16 9.96 -1.76 6.48
C GLY A 16 11.44 -1.48 6.76
N ASP A 17 12.22 -2.52 7.00
CA ASP A 17 13.66 -2.43 7.23
C ASP A 17 14.37 -1.87 5.98
N LEU A 18 14.08 -2.42 4.80
CA LEU A 18 14.67 -1.97 3.54
C LEU A 18 14.43 -0.48 3.27
N VAL A 19 13.21 0.00 3.46
CA VAL A 19 12.87 1.40 3.15
C VAL A 19 13.33 2.39 4.24
N SER A 20 13.61 1.89 5.45
CA SER A 20 14.11 2.71 6.56
C SER A 20 15.55 3.19 6.34
N GLU A 21 16.31 2.45 5.53
CA GLU A 21 17.71 2.74 5.21
C GLU A 21 17.85 3.71 4.02
N LEU A 22 16.76 3.98 3.28
CA LEU A 22 16.80 4.81 2.07
C LEU A 22 16.90 6.30 2.38
N SER A 23 17.84 6.96 1.71
CA SER A 23 17.96 8.41 1.67
C SER A 23 16.83 9.07 0.87
N PRO A 24 16.57 10.38 1.03
CA PRO A 24 15.55 11.09 0.26
C PRO A 24 15.71 10.99 -1.27
N GLU A 25 16.95 10.88 -1.75
CA GLU A 25 17.30 10.71 -3.16
C GLU A 25 16.95 9.31 -3.66
N GLU A 26 17.25 8.27 -2.87
CA GLU A 26 16.88 6.89 -3.19
C GLU A 26 15.35 6.69 -3.20
N TRP A 27 14.62 7.39 -2.32
CA TRP A 27 13.16 7.44 -2.34
C TRP A 27 12.58 8.01 -3.65
N ALA A 28 13.36 8.83 -4.38
CA ALA A 28 12.98 9.41 -5.66
C ALA A 28 13.37 8.56 -6.88
N THR A 29 14.04 7.41 -6.67
CA THR A 29 14.42 6.48 -7.74
C THR A 29 13.21 6.00 -8.52
N GLU A 30 13.27 6.06 -9.85
CA GLU A 30 12.21 5.53 -10.71
C GLU A 30 12.13 4.01 -10.65
N THR A 31 10.92 3.48 -10.82
CA THR A 31 10.63 2.05 -10.85
C THR A 31 10.23 1.63 -12.26
N PRO A 32 10.21 0.32 -12.58
CA PRO A 32 9.74 -0.15 -13.88
C PRO A 32 8.29 0.24 -14.22
N ALA A 33 7.47 0.57 -13.21
CA ALA A 33 6.16 1.17 -13.44
C ALA A 33 6.36 2.64 -13.86
N ALA A 34 5.94 2.96 -15.08
CA ALA A 34 6.14 4.28 -15.67
C ALA A 34 5.64 5.39 -14.74
N SER A 35 6.49 6.41 -14.54
CA SER A 35 6.24 7.59 -13.70
C SER A 35 6.11 7.31 -12.19
N TRP A 36 6.39 6.09 -11.72
CA TRP A 36 6.36 5.75 -10.30
C TRP A 36 7.76 5.67 -9.74
N THR A 37 7.99 6.33 -8.62
CA THR A 37 9.22 6.22 -7.84
C THR A 37 9.06 5.16 -6.75
N VAL A 38 10.14 4.80 -6.06
CA VAL A 38 10.10 3.95 -4.87
C VAL A 38 9.08 4.50 -3.86
N ARG A 39 9.04 5.83 -3.68
CA ARG A 39 8.01 6.51 -2.87
C ARG A 39 6.59 6.19 -3.33
N HIS A 40 6.32 6.27 -4.63
CA HIS A 40 4.97 5.97 -5.15
C HIS A 40 4.58 4.50 -4.89
N GLN A 41 5.50 3.55 -5.09
CA GLN A 41 5.25 2.13 -4.82
C GLN A 41 4.93 1.87 -3.35
N VAL A 42 5.77 2.35 -2.42
CA VAL A 42 5.57 2.11 -0.98
C VAL A 42 4.32 2.82 -0.48
N ALA A 43 4.04 4.04 -0.95
CA ALA A 43 2.80 4.75 -0.61
C ALA A 43 1.56 3.98 -1.09
N HIS A 44 1.61 3.40 -2.29
CA HIS A 44 0.53 2.57 -2.83
C HIS A 44 0.33 1.29 -2.00
N LEU A 45 1.41 0.57 -1.68
CA LEU A 45 1.36 -0.62 -0.83
C LEU A 45 0.76 -0.33 0.56
N ALA A 46 1.20 0.76 1.20
CA ALA A 46 0.68 1.18 2.50
C ALA A 46 -0.81 1.56 2.41
N TYR A 47 -1.22 2.25 1.35
CA TYR A 47 -2.61 2.60 1.11
C TYR A 47 -3.48 1.35 0.96
N VAL A 48 -3.13 0.42 0.06
CA VAL A 48 -3.91 -0.81 -0.15
C VAL A 48 -3.97 -1.65 1.13
N SER A 49 -2.87 -1.75 1.87
CA SER A 49 -2.85 -2.46 3.17
C SER A 49 -3.80 -1.84 4.20
N ARG A 50 -3.91 -0.49 4.23
CA ARG A 50 -4.91 0.21 5.05
C ARG A 50 -6.33 -0.11 4.59
N MET A 51 -6.60 -0.09 3.28
CA MET A 51 -7.92 -0.40 2.74
C MET A 51 -8.36 -1.83 3.05
N VAL A 52 -7.47 -2.81 2.86
CA VAL A 52 -7.73 -4.22 3.21
C VAL A 52 -8.04 -4.36 4.69
N ARG A 53 -7.24 -3.72 5.57
CA ARG A 53 -7.49 -3.74 7.01
C ARG A 53 -8.87 -3.18 7.35
N LEU A 54 -9.22 -2.01 6.81
CA LEU A 54 -10.54 -1.42 7.03
C LEU A 54 -11.65 -2.35 6.54
N ALA A 55 -11.54 -2.91 5.34
CA ALA A 55 -12.55 -3.81 4.79
C ALA A 55 -12.84 -5.02 5.69
N VAL A 56 -11.81 -5.54 6.39
CA VAL A 56 -11.97 -6.71 7.29
C VAL A 56 -12.33 -6.33 8.73
N SER A 57 -11.99 -5.12 9.20
CA SER A 57 -12.17 -4.73 10.61
C SER A 57 -13.31 -3.75 10.86
N ASP A 58 -13.66 -2.92 9.86
CA ASP A 58 -14.62 -1.82 9.98
C ASP A 58 -15.20 -1.48 8.58
N ALA A 59 -16.32 -2.13 8.25
CA ALA A 59 -16.96 -1.99 6.95
C ALA A 59 -17.50 -0.56 6.68
N ASP A 60 -17.96 0.14 7.72
CA ASP A 60 -18.49 1.51 7.57
C ASP A 60 -17.35 2.49 7.26
N ALA A 61 -16.23 2.38 7.98
CA ALA A 61 -15.04 3.19 7.70
C ALA A 61 -14.45 2.88 6.32
N PHE A 62 -14.51 1.63 5.87
CA PHE A 62 -14.10 1.26 4.52
C PHE A 62 -14.98 1.91 3.45
N GLU A 63 -16.32 1.85 3.57
CA GLU A 63 -17.25 2.45 2.61
C GLU A 63 -17.04 3.97 2.51
N ALA A 64 -16.83 4.64 3.63
CA ALA A 64 -16.56 6.07 3.66
C ALA A 64 -15.27 6.46 2.89
N GLU A 65 -14.23 5.63 2.97
CA GLU A 65 -12.95 5.87 2.30
C GLU A 65 -13.00 5.58 0.79
N ILE A 66 -13.79 4.60 0.34
CA ILE A 66 -13.91 4.28 -1.10
C ILE A 66 -14.99 5.06 -1.84
N ALA A 67 -15.96 5.67 -1.15
CA ALA A 67 -17.07 6.36 -1.78
C ALA A 67 -16.62 7.42 -2.83
N PRO A 68 -15.64 8.30 -2.55
CA PRO A 68 -15.17 9.28 -3.53
C PRO A 68 -14.48 8.62 -4.74
N VAL A 69 -13.67 7.58 -4.49
CA VAL A 69 -12.97 6.83 -5.54
C VAL A 69 -13.98 6.11 -6.46
N ARG A 70 -15.03 5.55 -5.88
CA ARG A 70 -16.10 4.87 -6.64
C ARG A 70 -16.87 5.85 -7.54
N GLU A 71 -17.13 7.07 -7.07
CA GLU A 71 -17.78 8.12 -7.87
C GLU A 71 -16.92 8.55 -9.06
N ASP A 72 -15.61 8.69 -8.88
CA ASP A 72 -14.66 8.96 -9.97
C ASP A 72 -14.70 7.85 -11.04
N PHE A 73 -14.74 6.58 -10.65
CA PHE A 73 -14.83 5.44 -11.57
C PHE A 73 -16.16 5.36 -12.32
N GLN A 74 -17.25 5.87 -11.74
CA GLN A 74 -18.58 5.90 -12.37
C GLN A 74 -18.81 7.11 -13.26
N SER A 75 -17.97 8.13 -13.12
CA SER A 75 -18.06 9.40 -13.87
C SER A 75 -17.25 9.41 -15.17
N GLY A 76 -16.57 8.30 -15.51
CA GLY A 76 -15.86 8.07 -16.78
C GLY A 76 -16.64 7.17 -17.74
#